data_AF-U6SL15-F1
#
_entry.id   AF-U6SL15-F1
#
_cell.length_a   1.000
_cell.length_b   1.000
_cell.length_c   1.000
_cell.angle_alpha   90.00
_cell.angle_beta   90.00
_cell.angle_gamma   90.00
#
_symmetry.space_group_name_H-M   'P 1'
#
loop_
_entity.id
_entity.type
_entity.pdbx_description
1 polymer ?
#
loop_
_entity_poly.entity_id
_entity_poly.type
_entity_poly.pdbx_seq_one_letter_code
_entity_poly.pdbx_strand_id
1 'polypeptide(L)'
;MNYYHKIVLDGEDYFQEFDESTERYEGDLLTKEELLERLLEDMVEEEVEVSEDRLRHILSGIPKLADRYFIENYIRYLERMKSDI
;
A
#
# COMPACT_ATOMS: atom_id res chain seq x y z
N MET A 1 6.02 -10.81 11.63
CA MET A 1 4.89 -10.68 10.69
C MET A 1 3.71 -11.16 11.48
N ASN A 2 2.76 -10.27 11.76
CA ASN A 2 1.68 -10.59 12.66
C ASN A 2 0.64 -11.38 11.88
N TYR A 3 0.12 -12.45 12.50
CA TYR A 3 -0.87 -13.33 11.88
C TYR A 3 -2.24 -12.95 12.41
N TYR A 4 -3.23 -12.88 11.52
CA TYR A 4 -4.62 -12.61 11.88
C TYR A 4 -5.48 -13.81 11.51
N HIS A 5 -6.33 -14.23 12.43
CA HIS A 5 -7.37 -15.20 12.14
C HIS A 5 -8.66 -14.48 11.73
N LYS A 6 -9.34 -15.01 10.71
CA LYS A 6 -10.69 -14.61 10.37
C LYS A 6 -11.69 -15.30 11.31
N ILE A 7 -12.56 -14.52 11.91
CA ILE A 7 -13.60 -14.93 12.83
C ILE A 7 -14.94 -14.54 12.21
N VAL A 8 -15.90 -15.47 12.15
CA VAL A 8 -17.24 -15.21 11.61
C VAL A 8 -18.24 -15.23 12.76
N LEU A 9 -18.86 -14.08 13.04
CA LEU A 9 -19.87 -13.91 14.10
C LEU A 9 -21.16 -13.39 13.48
N ASP A 10 -22.26 -14.13 13.66
CA ASP A 10 -23.58 -13.77 13.15
C ASP A 10 -23.63 -13.46 11.63
N GLY A 11 -22.72 -14.07 10.86
CA GLY A 11 -22.60 -13.88 9.41
C GLY A 11 -21.69 -12.72 8.99
N GLU A 12 -21.18 -11.96 9.96
CA GLU A 12 -20.23 -10.87 9.73
C GLU A 12 -18.79 -11.33 9.95
N ASP A 13 -17.89 -10.77 9.15
CA ASP A 13 -16.47 -11.11 9.15
C ASP A 13 -15.66 -10.16 10.05
N TYR A 14 -14.88 -10.75 10.95
CA TYR A 14 -13.96 -10.07 11.84
C TYR A 14 -12.56 -10.69 11.79
N PHE A 15 -11.57 -9.99 12.31
CA PHE A 15 -10.17 -10.38 12.31
C PHE A 15 -9.54 -10.08 13.65
N GLN A 16 -8.73 -11.00 14.18
CA GLN A 16 -8.01 -10.77 15.42
C GLN A 16 -6.58 -11.31 15.31
N GLU A 17 -5.66 -10.58 15.93
CA GLU A 17 -4.25 -10.95 15.97
C GLU A 17 -4.07 -12.23 16.80
N PHE A 18 -3.21 -13.12 16.31
CA PHE A 18 -2.87 -14.37 16.94
C PHE A 18 -1.36 -14.50 17.08
N ASP A 19 -0.91 -14.61 18.33
CA ASP A 19 0.49 -14.89 18.66
C ASP A 19 0.69 -16.41 18.71
N GLU A 20 1.34 -16.95 17.66
CA GLU A 20 1.69 -18.37 17.59
C GLU A 20 2.64 -18.81 18.70
N SER A 21 3.45 -17.91 19.26
CA SER A 21 4.44 -18.25 20.28
C SER A 21 3.81 -18.49 21.65
N THR A 22 2.69 -17.82 21.93
CA THR A 22 1.95 -17.97 23.19
C THR A 22 0.61 -18.70 23.02
N GLU A 23 0.24 -19.03 21.78
CA GLU A 23 -1.05 -19.63 21.37
C GLU A 23 -2.25 -18.81 21.84
N ARG A 24 -2.17 -17.48 21.75
CA ARG A 24 -3.18 -16.57 22.27
C ARG A 24 -3.62 -15.53 21.25
N TYR A 25 -4.88 -15.13 21.39
CA TYR A 25 -5.38 -13.94 20.73
C TYR A 25 -4.90 -12.69 21.47
N GLU A 26 -4.41 -11.73 20.70
CA GLU A 26 -3.99 -10.44 21.19
C GLU A 26 -4.74 -9.33 20.45
N GLY A 27 -4.75 -8.13 21.05
CA GLY A 27 -5.41 -6.96 20.46
C GLY A 27 -6.92 -7.05 20.34
N ASP A 28 -7.47 -6.09 19.61
CA ASP A 28 -8.91 -5.92 19.43
C ASP A 28 -9.45 -6.77 18.27
N LEU A 29 -10.76 -7.01 18.29
CA LEU A 29 -11.48 -7.61 17.17
C LEU A 29 -11.72 -6.54 16.11
N LEU A 30 -11.14 -6.73 14.92
CA LEU A 30 -11.13 -5.77 13.83
C LEU A 30 -12.11 -6.15 12.73
N THR A 31 -12.74 -5.17 12.12
CA THR A 31 -13.37 -5.30 10.80
C THR A 31 -12.31 -5.42 9.70
N LYS A 32 -12.76 -5.72 8.47
CA LYS A 32 -11.86 -5.78 7.32
C LYS A 32 -11.19 -4.44 7.05
N GLU A 33 -11.94 -3.35 7.15
CA GLU A 33 -11.47 -1.99 6.90
C GLU A 33 -10.41 -1.59 7.92
N GLU A 34 -10.66 -1.85 9.22
CA GLU A 34 -9.70 -1.57 10.29
C GLU A 34 -8.41 -2.39 10.16
N LEU A 35 -8.52 -3.67 9.79
CA LEU A 35 -7.35 -4.50 9.53
C LEU A 35 -6.54 -3.96 8.35
N LEU A 36 -7.18 -3.55 7.26
CA LEU A 36 -6.49 -3.00 6.08
C LEU A 36 -5.76 -1.70 6.42
N GLU A 37 -6.40 -0.79 7.15
CA GLU A 37 -5.78 0.48 7.57
C GLU A 37 -4.53 0.22 8.41
N ARG A 38 -4.62 -0.65 9.42
CA ARG A 38 -3.48 -1.02 10.26
C ARG A 38 -2.34 -1.67 9.49
N LEU A 39 -2.65 -2.58 8.56
CA LEU A 39 -1.63 -3.21 7.71
C LEU A 39 -0.97 -2.19 6.77
N LEU A 40 -1.71 -1.20 6.29
CA LEU A 40 -1.15 -0.13 5.47
C LEU A 40 -0.24 0.78 6.29
N GLU A 41 -0.61 1.15 7.52
CA GLU A 41 0.26 1.92 8.42
C GLU A 41 1.58 1.20 8.71
N ASP A 42 1.53 -0.11 8.95
CA ASP A 42 2.73 -0.91 9.25
C ASP A 42 3.62 -1.14 8.02
N MET A 43 3.03 -1.21 6.81
CA MET A 43 3.76 -1.57 5.58
C MET A 43 4.14 -0.37 4.70
N VAL A 44 3.47 0.77 4.83
CA VAL A 44 3.71 1.97 4.02
C VAL A 44 4.57 2.94 4.81
N GLU A 45 5.89 2.89 4.59
CA GLU A 45 6.85 3.75 5.29
C GLU A 45 6.76 5.23 4.89
N GLU A 46 6.38 5.52 3.64
CA GLU A 46 6.29 6.88 3.11
C GLU A 46 5.14 7.01 2.10
N GLU A 47 4.29 8.03 2.29
CA GLU A 47 3.36 8.46 1.26
C GLU A 47 4.08 9.41 0.29
N VAL A 48 4.30 8.93 -0.94
CA VAL A 48 4.96 9.73 -1.98
C VAL A 48 3.91 10.44 -2.83
N GLU A 49 3.70 11.72 -2.56
CA GLU A 49 2.88 12.58 -3.41
C GLU A 49 3.65 12.98 -4.68
N VAL A 50 3.17 12.51 -5.83
CA VAL A 50 3.79 12.75 -7.12
C VAL A 50 2.93 13.73 -7.93
N SER A 51 3.44 14.95 -8.14
CA SER A 51 2.84 15.93 -9.05
C SER A 51 3.58 15.97 -10.39
N GLU A 52 2.86 16.28 -11.47
CA GLU A 52 3.43 16.37 -12.82
C GLU A 52 4.57 17.39 -12.89
N ASP A 53 4.44 18.52 -12.19
CA ASP A 53 5.45 19.57 -12.16
C ASP A 53 6.70 19.16 -11.37
N ARG A 54 6.54 18.43 -10.26
CA ARG A 54 7.67 17.86 -9.50
C ARG A 54 8.40 16.82 -10.34
N LEU A 55 7.66 15.96 -11.06
CA LEU A 55 8.24 14.99 -11.98
C LEU A 55 9.00 15.66 -13.12
N ARG A 56 8.41 16.67 -13.78
CA ARG A 56 9.10 17.44 -14.84
C ARG A 56 10.39 18.06 -14.34
N HIS A 57 10.38 18.61 -13.13
CA HIS A 57 11.58 19.19 -12.51
C HIS A 57 12.66 18.12 -12.27
N ILE A 58 12.32 16.99 -11.67
CA ILE A 58 13.25 15.88 -11.42
C ILE A 58 13.82 15.33 -12.73
N LEU A 59 12.96 15.08 -13.72
CA LEU A 59 13.34 14.58 -15.04
C LEU A 59 14.30 15.54 -15.75
N SER A 60 14.09 16.85 -15.61
CA SER A 60 14.96 17.87 -16.21
C SER A 60 16.40 17.81 -15.68
N GLY A 61 16.58 17.35 -14.44
CA GLY A 61 17.89 17.17 -13.79
C GLY A 61 18.63 15.90 -14.19
N ILE A 62 17.98 14.94 -14.85
CA ILE A 62 18.60 13.69 -15.30
C ILE A 62 19.42 13.97 -16.57
N PRO A 63 20.76 13.80 -16.57
CA PRO A 63 21.60 14.15 -17.72
C PRO A 63 21.46 13.17 -18.89
N LYS A 64 21.17 11.89 -18.59
CA LYS A 64 21.04 10.84 -19.60
C LYS A 64 19.63 10.84 -20.19
N LEU A 65 19.56 11.11 -21.49
CA LEU A 65 18.32 11.08 -22.27
C LEU A 65 17.60 9.73 -22.23
N ALA A 66 18.34 8.61 -22.21
CA ALA A 66 17.75 7.27 -22.14
C ALA A 66 17.00 7.05 -20.81
N ASP A 67 17.59 7.46 -19.70
CA ASP A 67 17.01 7.33 -18.37
C ASP A 67 15.76 8.21 -18.24
N ARG A 68 15.81 9.44 -18.78
CA ARG A 68 14.65 10.34 -18.86
C ARG A 68 13.50 9.70 -19.64
N TYR A 69 13.79 9.17 -20.83
CA TYR A 69 12.79 8.55 -21.69
C TYR A 69 12.16 7.30 -21.06
N PHE A 70 12.96 6.49 -20.36
CA PHE A 70 12.46 5.31 -19.63
C PHE A 70 11.45 5.71 -18.54
N ILE A 71 11.80 6.69 -17.72
CA ILE A 71 10.94 7.16 -16.62
C ILE A 71 9.67 7.82 -17.16
N GLU A 72 9.76 8.65 -18.21
CA GLU A 72 8.59 9.26 -18.87
C GLU A 72 7.61 8.22 -19.42
N ASN A 73 8.10 7.11 -19.97
CA ASN A 73 7.24 6.03 -20.44
C ASN A 73 6.60 5.25 -19.30
N TYR A 74 7.32 5.05 -18.20
CA TYR A 74 6.77 4.40 -17.01
C TYR A 74 5.66 5.26 -16.38
N ILE A 75 5.84 6.57 -16.28
CA ILE A 75 4.80 7.50 -15.80
C ILE A 75 3.55 7.41 -16.71
N ARG A 76 3.71 7.50 -18.03
CA ARG A 76 2.59 7.38 -18.98
C ARG A 76 1.86 6.04 -18.87
N TYR A 77 2.57 4.96 -18.57
CA TYR A 77 1.97 3.66 -18.30
C TYR A 77 1.11 3.70 -17.03
N LEU A 78 1.62 4.24 -15.94
CA LEU A 78 0.87 4.36 -14.68
C LEU A 78 -0.38 5.25 -14.83
N GLU A 79 -0.29 6.36 -15.57
CA GLU A 79 -1.44 7.25 -15.86
C GLU A 79 -2.55 6.53 -16.63
N ARG A 80 -2.18 5.66 -17.60
CA ARG A 80 -3.14 4.84 -18.33
C ARG A 80 -3.83 3.83 -17.42
N MET A 81 -3.06 3.13 -16.58
CA MET A 81 -3.61 2.16 -15.62
C MET A 81 -4.59 2.81 -14.64
N LYS A 82 -4.34 4.07 -14.24
CA LYS A 82 -5.27 4.84 -13.39
C LYS A 82 -6.56 5.24 -14.10
N SER A 83 -6.54 5.38 -15.43
CA SER A 83 -7.72 5.78 -16.22
C SER A 83 -8.66 4.61 -16.55
N ASP A 84 -8.18 3.38 -16.36
CA ASP A 84 -8.90 2.13 -16.64
C ASP A 84 -9.56 1.51 -15.37
N ILE A 85 -9.48 2.19 -14.23
CA ILE A 85 -10.13 1.84 -12.94
C ILE A 85 -11.23 2.87 -12.66
#